data_AF-A0A326RL47-F1
#
_entry.id   AF-A0A326RL47-F1
#
_cell.length_a   1.000
_cell.length_b   1.000
_cell.length_c   1.000
_cell.angle_alpha   90.00
_cell.angle_beta   90.00
_cell.angle_gamma   90.00
#
_symmetry.space_group_name_H-M   'P 1'
#
loop_
_entity.id
_entity.type
_entity.pdbx_description
1 polymer ?
#
loop_
_entity_poly.entity_id
_entity_poly.type
_entity_poly.pdbx_seq_one_letter_code
_entity_poly.pdbx_strand_id
1 'polypeptide(L)'
;MKISPTAIRQKAFETSFRGFEKKQVTDFLEEMSVAMEQINQENLELRSRLQQVEGEAKRLKDVEDSLFRTLKTAEDTGAAIITEASEAADQIISEANQLAESTTKQAQQYAEQLKKQADENARIITSAAEAKAKETIKEIRESMQSLVRSYDGLLEQREALVKSLKRLSQDALNQIELSDAHFFRIDAKAYQRAVEELSRSSHFTVANVATLATTIPSVVPHTEDEPENQFEEDMASAHLDDETQETIEAFEHDLEDMGELPAEEETIVEEEPMPKVEEEPAMEEEEEIVEELPESPKAEVESVRKEPASEDSKKSSGSFFDQFD
;
A
#
# COMPACT_ATOMS: atom_id res chain seq x y z
N MET A 1 91.30 14.37 -49.62
CA MET A 1 92.48 14.56 -50.50
C MET A 1 93.75 14.21 -49.73
N LYS A 2 94.82 13.77 -50.41
CA LYS A 2 96.02 13.16 -49.81
C LYS A 2 97.18 14.15 -49.60
N ILE A 3 96.90 15.37 -49.15
CA ILE A 3 97.94 16.35 -48.82
C ILE A 3 97.66 16.84 -47.40
N SER A 4 98.51 16.43 -46.45
CA SER A 4 98.43 16.89 -45.06
C SER A 4 99.21 18.21 -44.90
N PRO A 5 98.91 19.04 -43.88
CA PRO A 5 99.71 20.21 -43.55
C PRO A 5 101.21 19.89 -43.45
N THR A 6 101.54 18.74 -42.88
CA THR A 6 102.92 18.21 -42.80
C THR A 6 103.52 17.92 -44.17
N ALA A 7 102.74 17.35 -45.09
CA ALA A 7 103.18 17.07 -46.46
C ALA A 7 103.42 18.36 -47.27
N ILE A 8 102.71 19.46 -46.95
CA ILE A 8 102.94 20.79 -47.54
C ILE A 8 104.28 21.35 -47.02
N ARG A 9 104.54 21.29 -45.71
CA ARG A 9 105.80 21.77 -45.11
C ARG A 9 107.03 21.00 -45.59
N GLN A 10 106.89 19.70 -45.85
CA GLN A 10 107.99 18.83 -46.29
C GLN A 10 108.16 18.79 -47.82
N LYS A 11 107.37 19.54 -48.58
CA LYS A 11 107.41 19.48 -50.05
C LYS A 11 108.66 20.15 -50.58
N ALA A 12 109.53 19.37 -51.20
CA ALA A 12 110.68 19.87 -51.96
C ALA A 12 110.34 20.00 -53.46
N PHE A 13 110.91 21.02 -54.10
CA PHE A 13 110.79 21.28 -55.54
C PHE A 13 112.17 21.22 -56.21
N GLU A 14 112.21 20.80 -57.48
CA GLU A 14 113.43 20.82 -58.29
C GLU A 14 113.82 22.27 -58.66
N THR A 15 115.12 22.57 -58.73
CA THR A 15 115.61 23.91 -59.06
C THR A 15 115.93 24.03 -60.55
N SER A 16 115.36 25.04 -61.22
CA SER A 16 115.62 25.34 -62.64
C SER A 16 116.11 26.79 -62.84
N PHE A 17 116.82 27.05 -63.95
CA PHE A 17 117.32 28.38 -64.28
C PHE A 17 116.15 29.32 -64.60
N ARG A 18 115.97 30.39 -63.80
CA ARG A 18 114.81 31.34 -63.78
C ARG A 18 113.54 30.88 -63.03
N GLY A 19 113.66 30.07 -61.97
CA GLY A 19 112.54 29.72 -61.08
C GLY A 19 112.15 30.79 -60.03
N PHE A 20 111.12 30.48 -59.24
CA PHE A 20 110.68 31.30 -58.10
C PHE A 20 111.73 31.36 -56.97
N GLU A 21 111.70 32.43 -56.17
CA GLU A 21 112.61 32.57 -55.03
C GLU A 21 112.27 31.56 -53.93
N LYS A 22 113.26 30.76 -53.53
CA LYS A 22 113.08 29.69 -52.53
C LYS A 22 112.47 30.19 -51.22
N LYS A 23 112.88 31.37 -50.71
CA LYS A 23 112.36 31.94 -49.46
C LYS A 23 110.87 32.24 -49.54
N GLN A 24 110.45 33.00 -50.55
CA GLN A 24 109.04 33.34 -50.76
C GLN A 24 108.16 32.11 -50.93
N VAL A 25 108.64 31.08 -51.66
CA VAL A 25 107.91 29.81 -51.80
C VAL A 25 107.81 29.06 -50.47
N THR A 26 108.86 29.09 -49.64
CA THR A 26 108.86 28.43 -48.33
C THR A 26 107.90 29.12 -47.37
N ASP A 27 107.92 30.46 -47.33
CA ASP A 27 107.00 31.27 -46.51
C ASP A 27 105.53 31.03 -46.92
N PHE A 28 105.26 30.99 -48.24
CA PHE A 28 103.92 30.68 -48.76
C PHE A 28 103.47 29.26 -48.43
N LEU A 29 104.36 28.25 -48.52
CA LEU A 29 104.05 26.88 -48.11
C LEU A 29 103.75 26.78 -46.61
N GLU A 30 104.42 27.57 -45.78
CA GLU A 30 104.17 27.63 -44.34
C GLU A 30 102.79 28.23 -44.04
N GLU A 31 102.45 29.38 -44.63
CA GLU A 31 101.10 29.98 -44.57
C GLU A 31 100.03 29.01 -45.06
N MET A 32 100.25 28.34 -46.20
CA MET A 32 99.32 27.34 -46.73
C MET A 32 99.17 26.13 -45.81
N SER A 33 100.25 25.71 -45.14
CA SER A 33 100.17 24.61 -44.18
C SER A 33 99.29 24.97 -42.98
N VAL A 34 99.40 26.20 -42.47
CA VAL A 34 98.58 26.70 -41.34
C VAL A 34 97.11 26.83 -41.76
N ALA A 35 96.83 27.42 -42.93
CA ALA A 35 95.46 27.52 -43.44
C ALA A 35 94.83 26.14 -43.69
N MET A 36 95.60 25.17 -44.20
CA MET A 36 95.13 23.80 -44.38
C MET A 36 94.85 23.10 -43.05
N GLU A 37 95.65 23.36 -42.02
CA GLU A 37 95.44 22.85 -40.65
C GLU A 37 94.15 23.42 -40.05
N GLN A 38 93.91 24.72 -40.19
CA GLN A 38 92.66 25.37 -39.77
C GLN A 38 91.43 24.78 -40.49
N ILE A 39 91.48 24.65 -41.82
CA ILE A 39 90.38 24.06 -42.60
C ILE A 39 90.10 22.62 -42.16
N ASN A 40 91.14 21.82 -41.89
CA ASN A 40 90.95 20.45 -41.42
C ASN A 40 90.32 20.40 -40.03
N GLN A 41 90.73 21.30 -39.13
CA GLN A 41 90.17 21.43 -37.79
C GLN A 41 88.69 21.82 -37.85
N GLU A 42 88.34 22.86 -38.63
CA GLU A 42 86.95 23.28 -38.85
C GLU A 42 86.13 22.15 -39.48
N ASN A 43 86.68 21.41 -40.45
CA ASN A 43 85.96 20.29 -41.07
C ASN A 43 85.66 19.17 -40.05
N LEU A 44 86.60 18.88 -39.15
CA LEU A 44 86.42 17.90 -38.08
C LEU A 44 85.33 18.37 -37.10
N GLU A 45 85.37 19.64 -36.69
CA GLU A 45 84.38 20.24 -35.79
C GLU A 45 82.98 20.25 -36.42
N LEU A 46 82.87 20.66 -37.69
CA LEU A 46 81.61 20.64 -38.43
C LEU A 46 81.05 19.22 -38.57
N ARG A 47 81.90 18.22 -38.87
CA ARG A 47 81.47 16.81 -38.92
C ARG A 47 80.99 16.29 -37.58
N SER A 48 81.70 16.62 -36.50
CA SER A 48 81.31 16.25 -35.14
C SER A 48 79.96 16.87 -34.77
N ARG A 49 79.77 18.16 -35.07
CA ARG A 49 78.52 18.87 -34.80
C ARG A 49 77.36 18.34 -35.64
N LEU A 50 77.61 18.02 -36.91
CA LEU A 50 76.63 17.41 -37.80
C LEU A 50 76.18 16.06 -37.24
N GLN A 51 77.12 15.21 -36.82
CA GLN A 51 76.80 13.92 -36.22
C GLN A 51 76.01 14.06 -34.90
N GLN A 52 76.32 15.06 -34.08
CA GLN A 52 75.54 15.35 -32.87
C GLN A 52 74.10 15.76 -33.19
N VAL A 53 73.92 16.72 -34.11
CA VAL A 53 72.60 17.22 -34.50
C VAL A 53 71.76 16.13 -35.17
N GLU A 54 72.36 15.29 -36.03
CA GLU A 54 71.68 14.13 -36.61
C GLU A 54 71.24 13.12 -35.55
N GLY A 55 72.06 12.91 -34.51
CA GLY A 55 71.72 12.07 -33.38
C GLY A 55 70.55 12.62 -32.55
N GLU A 56 70.54 13.92 -32.30
CA GLU A 56 69.44 14.60 -31.61
C GLU A 56 68.15 14.59 -32.43
N ALA A 57 68.23 14.88 -33.74
CA ALA A 57 67.08 14.82 -34.64
C ALA A 57 66.46 13.41 -34.67
N LYS A 58 67.30 12.37 -34.69
CA LYS A 58 66.83 10.98 -34.61
C LYS A 58 66.12 10.69 -33.29
N ARG A 59 66.68 11.13 -32.15
CA ARG A 59 66.03 10.96 -30.83
C ARG A 59 64.69 11.68 -30.76
N LEU A 60 64.62 12.91 -31.27
CA LEU A 60 63.37 13.68 -31.30
C LEU A 60 62.31 12.95 -32.14
N LYS A 61 62.70 12.39 -33.29
CA LYS A 61 61.80 11.57 -34.11
C LYS A 61 61.33 10.31 -33.39
N ASP A 62 62.20 9.60 -32.69
CA ASP A 62 61.81 8.42 -31.91
C ASP A 62 60.84 8.77 -30.77
N VAL A 63 61.00 9.95 -30.15
CA VAL A 63 60.08 10.48 -29.12
C VAL A 63 58.74 10.88 -29.74
N GLU A 64 58.75 11.57 -30.89
CA GLU A 64 57.55 11.93 -31.64
C GLU A 64 56.74 10.70 -32.04
N ASP A 65 57.38 9.67 -32.61
CA ASP A 65 56.74 8.41 -32.98
C ASP A 65 56.10 7.72 -31.76
N SER A 66 56.78 7.77 -30.61
CA SER A 66 56.26 7.20 -29.36
C SER A 66 55.07 7.98 -28.81
N LEU A 67 55.13 9.31 -28.88
CA LEU A 67 54.05 10.20 -28.47
C LEU A 67 52.82 10.01 -29.37
N PHE A 68 53.03 9.92 -30.69
CA PHE A 68 51.98 9.70 -31.67
C PHE A 68 51.26 8.37 -31.43
N ARG A 69 52.00 7.28 -31.21
CA ARG A 69 51.40 5.97 -30.86
C ARG A 69 50.58 6.04 -29.58
N THR A 70 51.08 6.76 -28.58
CA THR A 70 50.36 6.94 -27.30
C THR A 70 49.07 7.72 -27.50
N LEU A 71 49.12 8.81 -28.28
CA LEU A 71 47.96 9.65 -28.55
C LEU A 71 46.91 8.90 -29.37
N LYS A 72 47.34 8.15 -30.38
CA LYS A 72 46.45 7.28 -31.15
C LYS A 72 45.80 6.20 -30.29
N THR A 73 46.56 5.55 -29.41
CA THR A 73 46.02 4.56 -28.48
C THR A 73 45.00 5.20 -27.53
N ALA A 74 45.27 6.42 -27.05
CA ALA A 74 44.33 7.16 -26.21
C ALA A 74 43.05 7.55 -26.97
N GLU A 75 43.15 7.96 -28.24
CA GLU A 75 42.00 8.23 -29.12
C GLU A 75 41.17 6.97 -29.35
N ASP A 76 41.80 5.86 -29.74
CA ASP A 76 41.15 4.56 -29.96
C ASP A 76 40.46 4.06 -28.68
N THR A 77 41.13 4.20 -27.53
CA THR A 77 40.55 3.82 -26.22
C THR A 77 39.39 4.73 -25.85
N GLY A 78 39.49 6.04 -26.09
CA GLY A 78 38.40 6.99 -25.86
C GLY A 78 37.17 6.67 -26.71
N ALA A 79 37.37 6.35 -28.00
CA ALA A 79 36.30 5.93 -28.89
C ALA A 79 35.66 4.61 -28.41
N ALA A 80 36.45 3.63 -28.01
CA ALA A 80 35.95 2.35 -27.49
C ALA A 80 35.11 2.54 -26.21
N ILE A 81 35.56 3.38 -25.28
CA ILE A 81 34.81 3.71 -24.05
C ILE A 81 33.46 4.36 -24.40
N ILE A 82 33.43 5.28 -25.36
CA ILE A 82 32.18 5.94 -25.77
C ILE A 82 31.21 4.92 -26.37
N THR A 83 31.69 4.02 -27.24
CA THR A 83 30.84 2.97 -27.83
C THR A 83 30.31 2.02 -26.77
N GLU A 84 31.17 1.54 -25.86
CA GLU A 84 30.76 0.62 -24.79
C GLU A 84 29.76 1.28 -23.83
N ALA A 85 30.00 2.54 -23.44
CA ALA A 85 29.07 3.30 -22.61
C ALA A 85 27.72 3.54 -23.30
N SER A 86 27.73 3.79 -24.62
CA SER A 86 26.48 3.95 -25.39
C SER A 86 25.70 2.65 -25.49
N GLU A 87 26.37 1.52 -25.76
CA GLU A 87 25.74 0.20 -25.82
C GLU A 87 25.18 -0.21 -24.45
N ALA A 88 25.94 0.03 -23.37
CA ALA A 88 25.48 -0.22 -22.01
C ALA A 88 24.27 0.65 -21.65
N ALA A 89 24.27 1.94 -22.04
CA ALA A 89 23.13 2.82 -21.82
C ALA A 89 21.88 2.33 -22.58
N ASP A 90 22.02 1.93 -23.85
CA ASP A 90 20.93 1.39 -24.64
C ASP A 90 20.38 0.08 -24.05
N GLN A 91 21.25 -0.79 -23.53
CA GLN A 91 20.85 -1.99 -22.81
C GLN A 91 20.05 -1.66 -21.55
N ILE A 92 20.54 -0.74 -20.71
CA ILE A 92 19.84 -0.30 -19.50
C ILE A 92 18.45 0.28 -19.84
N ILE A 93 18.36 1.12 -20.88
CA ILE A 93 17.09 1.70 -21.31
C ILE A 93 16.15 0.60 -21.81
N SER A 94 16.64 -0.35 -22.60
CA SER A 94 15.85 -1.49 -23.09
C SER A 94 15.32 -2.35 -21.94
N GLU A 95 16.16 -2.69 -20.96
CA GLU A 95 15.78 -3.48 -19.79
C GLU A 95 14.77 -2.73 -18.91
N ALA A 96 15.00 -1.45 -18.67
CA ALA A 96 14.08 -0.61 -17.91
C ALA A 96 12.69 -0.53 -18.58
N ASN A 97 12.66 -0.38 -19.91
CA ASN A 97 11.41 -0.37 -20.68
C ASN A 97 10.69 -1.72 -20.62
N GLN A 98 11.41 -2.84 -20.76
CA GLN A 98 10.82 -4.18 -20.63
C GLN A 98 10.28 -4.44 -19.22
N LEU A 99 11.01 -4.01 -18.19
CA LEU A 99 10.57 -4.13 -16.81
C LEU A 99 9.33 -3.26 -16.54
N ALA A 100 9.30 -2.03 -17.05
CA ALA A 100 8.13 -1.16 -16.95
C ALA A 100 6.91 -1.75 -17.67
N GLU A 101 7.09 -2.26 -18.89
CA GLU A 101 6.00 -2.89 -19.64
C GLU A 101 5.47 -4.16 -18.95
N SER A 102 6.36 -5.03 -18.47
CA SER A 102 5.95 -6.23 -17.74
C SER A 102 5.25 -5.91 -16.42
N THR A 103 5.76 -4.94 -15.67
CA THR A 103 5.16 -4.50 -14.40
C THR A 103 3.79 -3.86 -14.61
N THR A 104 3.66 -2.97 -15.60
CA THR A 104 2.37 -2.34 -15.92
C THR A 104 1.35 -3.37 -16.40
N LYS A 105 1.77 -4.34 -17.22
CA LYS A 105 0.92 -5.45 -17.65
C LYS A 105 0.47 -6.33 -16.49
N GLN A 106 1.36 -6.67 -15.56
CA GLN A 106 1.02 -7.43 -14.35
C GLN A 106 0.05 -6.65 -13.46
N ALA A 107 0.30 -5.36 -13.23
CA ALA A 107 -0.58 -4.50 -12.45
C ALA A 107 -1.98 -4.38 -13.10
N GLN A 108 -2.05 -4.25 -14.42
CA GLN A 108 -3.33 -4.25 -15.16
C GLN A 108 -4.06 -5.58 -15.01
N GLN A 109 -3.37 -6.72 -15.17
CA GLN A 109 -3.97 -8.03 -14.99
C GLN A 109 -4.50 -8.24 -13.57
N TYR A 110 -3.73 -7.81 -12.56
CA TYR A 110 -4.16 -7.87 -11.16
C TYR A 110 -5.37 -6.97 -10.90
N ALA A 111 -5.37 -5.75 -11.41
CA ALA A 111 -6.50 -4.83 -11.30
C ALA A 111 -7.77 -5.39 -11.97
N GLU A 112 -7.64 -6.02 -13.13
CA GLU A 112 -8.75 -6.69 -13.81
C GLU A 112 -9.29 -7.89 -13.02
N GLN A 113 -8.40 -8.69 -12.44
CA GLN A 113 -8.80 -9.82 -11.58
C GLN A 113 -9.53 -9.33 -10.33
N LEU A 114 -8.98 -8.33 -9.65
CA LEU A 114 -9.59 -7.73 -8.47
C LEU A 114 -10.97 -7.14 -8.78
N LYS A 115 -11.09 -6.44 -9.92
CA LYS A 115 -12.37 -5.91 -10.38
C LYS A 115 -13.39 -7.03 -10.61
N LYS A 116 -13.00 -8.12 -11.29
CA LYS A 116 -13.89 -9.27 -11.51
C LYS A 116 -14.34 -9.90 -10.19
N GLN A 117 -13.43 -10.07 -9.24
CA GLN A 117 -13.77 -10.58 -7.91
C GLN A 117 -14.71 -9.65 -7.15
N ALA A 118 -14.46 -8.33 -7.21
CA ALA A 118 -15.33 -7.34 -6.59
C ALA A 118 -16.74 -7.34 -7.22
N ASP A 119 -16.83 -7.42 -8.55
CA ASP A 119 -18.10 -7.49 -9.28
C ASP A 119 -18.87 -8.78 -8.93
N GLU A 120 -18.17 -9.92 -8.82
CA GLU A 120 -18.77 -11.19 -8.41
C GLU A 120 -19.27 -11.16 -6.96
N ASN A 121 -18.46 -10.65 -6.04
CA ASN A 121 -18.85 -10.49 -4.63
C ASN A 121 -20.05 -9.55 -4.49
N ALA A 122 -20.05 -8.42 -5.21
CA ALA A 122 -21.19 -7.49 -5.22
C ALA A 122 -22.46 -8.17 -5.75
N ARG A 123 -22.34 -9.01 -6.79
CA ARG A 123 -23.46 -9.80 -7.31
C ARG A 123 -23.98 -10.82 -6.30
N ILE A 124 -23.10 -11.50 -5.57
CA ILE A 124 -23.49 -12.44 -4.52
C ILE A 124 -24.25 -11.70 -3.41
N ILE A 125 -23.67 -10.61 -2.89
CA ILE A 125 -24.28 -9.81 -1.82
C ILE A 125 -25.65 -9.27 -2.24
N THR A 126 -25.76 -8.69 -3.44
CA THR A 126 -27.04 -8.18 -3.95
C THR A 126 -28.07 -9.29 -4.10
N SER A 127 -27.68 -10.45 -4.65
CA SER A 127 -28.60 -11.59 -4.78
C SER A 127 -29.07 -12.15 -3.43
N ALA A 128 -28.19 -12.23 -2.43
CA ALA A 128 -28.52 -12.66 -1.08
C ALA A 128 -29.44 -11.65 -0.37
N ALA A 129 -29.16 -10.35 -0.52
CA ALA A 129 -30.01 -9.29 0.00
C ALA A 129 -31.41 -9.31 -0.64
N GLU A 130 -31.51 -9.52 -1.95
CA GLU A 130 -32.79 -9.67 -2.65
C GLU A 130 -33.57 -10.90 -2.18
N ALA A 131 -32.89 -12.04 -1.96
CA ALA A 131 -33.52 -13.25 -1.44
C ALA A 131 -34.09 -13.02 -0.04
N LYS A 132 -33.30 -12.44 0.87
CA LYS A 132 -33.73 -12.09 2.22
C LYS A 132 -34.87 -11.07 2.22
N ALA A 133 -34.82 -10.07 1.33
CA ALA A 133 -35.91 -9.12 1.15
C ALA A 133 -37.22 -9.80 0.69
N LYS A 134 -37.14 -10.78 -0.23
CA LYS A 134 -38.32 -11.54 -0.66
C LYS A 134 -38.89 -12.40 0.47
N GLU A 135 -38.03 -13.04 1.25
CA GLU A 135 -38.40 -13.86 2.40
C GLU A 135 -39.11 -13.03 3.48
N THR A 136 -38.50 -11.93 3.93
CA THR A 136 -39.11 -11.01 4.89
C THR A 136 -40.45 -10.44 4.40
N ILE A 137 -40.58 -10.10 3.11
CA ILE A 137 -41.88 -9.67 2.55
C ILE A 137 -42.93 -10.79 2.63
N LYS A 138 -42.53 -12.05 2.45
CA LYS A 138 -43.43 -13.20 2.57
C LYS A 138 -43.88 -13.38 4.02
N GLU A 139 -42.96 -13.32 4.97
CA GLU A 139 -43.26 -13.39 6.41
C GLU A 139 -44.17 -12.25 6.87
N ILE A 140 -43.92 -11.02 6.42
CA ILE A 140 -44.77 -9.86 6.70
C ILE A 140 -46.18 -10.08 6.12
N ARG A 141 -46.31 -10.66 4.92
CA ARG A 141 -47.64 -10.98 4.37
C ARG A 141 -48.37 -12.04 5.21
N GLU A 142 -47.69 -13.08 5.63
CA GLU A 142 -48.28 -14.17 6.42
C GLU A 142 -48.70 -13.68 7.80
N SER A 143 -47.85 -12.91 8.48
CA SER A 143 -48.16 -12.27 9.77
C SER A 143 -49.29 -11.24 9.65
N MET A 144 -49.34 -10.46 8.57
CA MET A 144 -50.45 -9.55 8.32
C MET A 144 -51.77 -10.32 8.12
N GLN A 145 -51.75 -11.44 7.39
CA GLN A 145 -52.93 -12.28 7.22
C GLN A 145 -53.38 -12.91 8.54
N SER A 146 -52.46 -13.39 9.38
CA SER A 146 -52.81 -13.95 10.69
C SER A 146 -53.37 -12.88 11.63
N LEU A 147 -52.83 -11.66 11.59
CA LEU A 147 -53.33 -10.51 12.36
C LEU A 147 -54.75 -10.09 11.92
N VAL A 148 -55.03 -10.11 10.61
CA VAL A 148 -56.40 -9.86 10.12
C VAL A 148 -57.37 -10.94 10.63
N ARG A 149 -56.98 -12.22 10.58
CA ARG A 149 -57.81 -13.31 11.10
C ARG A 149 -58.07 -13.22 12.60
N SER A 150 -57.05 -12.84 13.39
CA SER A 150 -57.22 -12.66 14.83
C SER A 150 -58.10 -11.45 15.16
N TYR A 151 -57.99 -10.37 14.38
CA TYR A 151 -58.88 -9.22 14.49
C TYR A 151 -60.34 -9.58 14.19
N ASP A 152 -60.60 -10.32 13.10
CA ASP A 152 -61.94 -10.81 12.77
C ASP A 152 -62.51 -11.70 13.89
N GLY A 153 -61.69 -12.63 14.42
CA GLY A 153 -62.09 -13.46 15.57
C GLY A 153 -62.41 -12.64 16.82
N LEU A 154 -61.68 -11.56 17.09
CA LEU A 154 -61.95 -10.65 18.20
C LEU A 154 -63.26 -9.87 17.99
N LEU A 155 -63.56 -9.47 16.74
CA LEU A 155 -64.85 -8.86 16.40
C LEU A 155 -66.02 -9.83 16.65
N GLU A 156 -65.88 -11.10 16.26
CA GLU A 156 -66.88 -12.14 16.54
C GLU A 156 -67.08 -12.36 18.04
N GLN A 157 -65.99 -12.43 18.82
CA GLN A 157 -66.06 -12.52 20.28
C GLN A 157 -66.76 -11.30 20.90
N ARG A 158 -66.43 -10.10 20.43
CA ARG A 158 -67.11 -8.86 20.85
C ARG A 158 -68.60 -8.93 20.56
N GLU A 159 -69.01 -9.37 19.36
CA GLU A 159 -70.42 -9.54 19.02
C GLU A 159 -71.12 -10.56 19.91
N ALA A 160 -70.47 -11.70 20.18
CA ALA A 160 -71.01 -12.74 21.05
C ALA A 160 -71.23 -12.21 22.48
N LEU A 161 -70.29 -11.43 23.00
CA LEU A 161 -70.40 -10.79 24.31
C LEU A 161 -71.55 -9.77 24.33
N VAL A 162 -71.66 -8.92 23.30
CA VAL A 162 -72.78 -7.97 23.20
C VAL A 162 -74.13 -8.70 23.16
N LYS A 163 -74.21 -9.81 22.40
CA LYS A 163 -75.41 -10.66 22.34
C LYS A 163 -75.70 -11.32 23.71
N SER A 164 -74.68 -11.81 24.41
CA SER A 164 -74.84 -12.45 25.72
C SER A 164 -75.25 -11.44 26.81
N LEU A 165 -74.69 -10.24 26.80
CA LEU A 165 -75.06 -9.13 27.68
C LEU A 165 -76.50 -8.67 27.42
N LYS A 166 -76.91 -8.60 26.15
CA LYS A 166 -78.31 -8.32 25.78
C LYS A 166 -79.25 -9.41 26.28
N ARG A 167 -78.86 -10.68 26.17
CA ARG A 167 -79.65 -11.80 26.72
C ARG A 167 -79.75 -11.74 28.24
N LEU A 168 -78.63 -11.53 28.93
CA LEU A 168 -78.57 -11.44 30.39
C LEU A 168 -79.42 -10.28 30.93
N SER A 169 -79.34 -9.10 30.29
CA SER A 169 -80.18 -7.96 30.66
C SER A 169 -81.67 -8.24 30.41
N GLN A 170 -82.03 -8.91 29.32
CA GLN A 170 -83.41 -9.34 29.09
C GLN A 170 -83.87 -10.36 30.15
N ASP A 171 -83.02 -11.33 30.51
CA ASP A 171 -83.32 -12.31 31.56
C ASP A 171 -83.47 -11.64 32.93
N ALA A 172 -82.62 -10.66 33.26
CA ALA A 172 -82.73 -9.87 34.49
C ALA A 172 -84.03 -9.05 34.53
N LEU A 173 -84.42 -8.41 33.41
CA LEU A 173 -85.70 -7.73 33.30
C LEU A 173 -86.87 -8.69 33.52
N ASN A 174 -86.85 -9.86 32.88
CA ASN A 174 -87.87 -10.89 33.06
C ASN A 174 -87.95 -11.37 34.52
N GLN A 175 -86.81 -11.51 35.22
CA GLN A 175 -86.78 -11.86 36.64
C GLN A 175 -87.34 -10.75 37.54
N ILE A 176 -87.04 -9.48 37.24
CA ILE A 176 -87.60 -8.35 37.97
C ILE A 176 -89.12 -8.33 37.81
N GLU A 177 -89.64 -8.47 36.58
CA GLU A 177 -91.07 -8.55 36.32
C GLU A 177 -91.74 -9.71 37.07
N LEU A 178 -91.10 -10.90 37.09
CA LEU A 178 -91.57 -12.04 37.85
C LEU A 178 -91.57 -11.75 39.36
N SER A 179 -90.51 -11.12 39.87
CA SER A 179 -90.37 -10.76 41.28
C SER A 179 -91.39 -9.70 41.71
N ASP A 180 -91.68 -8.71 40.88
CA ASP A 180 -92.73 -7.71 41.11
C ASP A 180 -94.09 -8.41 41.16
N ALA A 181 -94.37 -9.34 40.24
CA ALA A 181 -95.58 -10.15 40.28
C ALA A 181 -95.68 -11.02 41.56
N HIS A 182 -94.57 -11.55 42.05
CA HIS A 182 -94.54 -12.24 43.35
C HIS A 182 -94.75 -11.27 44.52
N PHE A 183 -94.17 -10.07 44.48
CA PHE A 183 -94.28 -9.06 45.52
C PHE A 183 -95.73 -8.57 45.69
N PHE A 184 -96.45 -8.33 44.59
CA PHE A 184 -97.87 -7.97 44.63
C PHE A 184 -98.78 -9.08 45.18
N ARG A 185 -98.32 -10.34 45.22
CA ARG A 185 -99.08 -11.48 45.78
C ARG A 185 -98.84 -11.71 47.28
N ILE A 186 -97.89 -11.00 47.89
CA ILE A 186 -97.60 -11.13 49.32
C ILE A 186 -98.62 -10.29 50.11
N ASP A 187 -99.65 -10.93 50.65
CA ASP A 187 -100.57 -10.32 51.62
C ASP A 187 -99.94 -10.37 53.02
N ALA A 188 -99.43 -9.22 53.49
CA ALA A 188 -98.82 -9.09 54.82
C ALA A 188 -99.76 -9.56 55.96
N LYS A 189 -101.08 -9.45 55.78
CA LYS A 189 -102.07 -9.91 56.77
C LYS A 189 -102.27 -11.42 56.76
N ALA A 190 -101.95 -12.13 55.68
CA ALA A 190 -102.02 -13.59 55.62
C ALA A 190 -100.86 -14.24 56.41
N TYR A 191 -99.65 -13.68 56.32
CA TYR A 191 -98.51 -14.13 57.13
C TYR A 191 -98.69 -13.83 58.62
N GLN A 192 -99.32 -12.70 58.97
CA GLN A 192 -99.65 -12.39 60.36
C GLN A 192 -100.64 -13.40 60.98
N ARG A 193 -101.62 -13.88 60.20
CA ARG A 193 -102.53 -14.96 60.61
C ARG A 193 -101.84 -16.32 60.75
N ALA A 194 -100.91 -16.64 59.86
CA ALA A 194 -100.11 -17.87 59.97
C ALA A 194 -99.21 -17.87 61.22
N VAL A 195 -98.66 -16.71 61.61
CA VAL A 195 -97.89 -16.56 62.87
C VAL A 195 -98.80 -16.68 64.10
N GLU A 196 -100.02 -16.14 64.07
CA GLU A 196 -101.00 -16.34 65.15
C GLU A 196 -101.49 -17.80 65.26
N GLU A 197 -101.69 -18.51 64.14
CA GLU A 197 -102.03 -19.95 64.15
C GLU A 197 -100.88 -20.82 64.65
N LEU A 198 -99.62 -20.50 64.29
CA LEU A 198 -98.43 -21.19 64.80
C LEU A 198 -98.24 -20.99 66.32
N SER A 199 -98.74 -19.86 66.86
CA SER A 199 -98.74 -19.60 68.31
C SER A 199 -99.85 -20.35 69.09
N ARG A 200 -100.89 -20.84 68.41
CA ARG A 200 -102.05 -21.54 69.02
C ARG A 200 -101.97 -23.06 68.93
N SER A 201 -101.13 -23.62 68.07
CA SER A 201 -100.91 -25.06 68.00
C SER A 201 -99.72 -25.49 68.87
N SER A 202 -99.99 -25.99 70.07
CA SER A 202 -99.01 -26.66 70.94
C SER A 202 -98.55 -27.99 70.35
N HIS A 203 -97.68 -27.95 69.35
CA HIS A 203 -96.97 -29.12 68.83
C HIS A 203 -95.47 -29.04 69.17
N PHE A 204 -95.18 -29.09 70.47
CA PHE A 204 -93.88 -29.50 70.99
C PHE A 204 -94.07 -30.85 71.69
N THR A 205 -94.04 -31.93 70.92
CA THR A 205 -93.92 -33.28 71.46
C THR A 205 -92.49 -33.77 71.23
N VAL A 206 -91.81 -33.99 72.35
CA VAL A 206 -90.44 -34.54 72.54
C VAL A 206 -90.27 -35.96 71.94
N ALA A 207 -91.22 -36.45 71.15
CA ALA A 207 -91.20 -37.79 70.55
C ALA A 207 -90.68 -37.83 69.10
N ASN A 208 -90.35 -36.68 68.48
CA ASN A 208 -89.79 -36.62 67.12
C ASN A 208 -88.32 -36.12 67.06
N VAL A 209 -87.65 -35.99 68.21
CA VAL A 209 -86.22 -35.62 68.29
C VAL A 209 -85.28 -36.76 67.89
N ALA A 210 -85.76 -38.01 67.83
CA ALA A 210 -84.96 -39.15 67.37
C ALA A 210 -84.97 -39.31 65.83
N THR A 211 -85.91 -38.68 65.13
CA THR A 211 -86.06 -38.73 63.66
C THR A 211 -85.60 -37.46 62.94
N LEU A 212 -85.26 -36.39 63.69
CA LEU A 212 -84.57 -35.20 63.18
C LEU A 212 -83.05 -35.20 63.40
N ALA A 213 -82.49 -36.25 64.02
CA ALA A 213 -81.06 -36.37 64.28
C ALA A 213 -80.25 -37.01 63.13
N THR A 214 -80.82 -37.15 61.92
CA THR A 214 -80.08 -37.77 60.79
C THR A 214 -80.13 -36.97 59.49
N THR A 215 -80.58 -35.71 59.52
CA THR A 215 -80.49 -34.83 58.34
C THR A 215 -80.26 -33.38 58.73
N ILE A 216 -79.01 -33.01 59.04
CA ILE A 216 -78.50 -31.67 58.74
C ILE A 216 -77.10 -31.80 58.12
N PRO A 217 -76.86 -31.17 56.96
CA PRO A 217 -75.63 -31.24 56.19
C PRO A 217 -74.55 -30.30 56.75
N SER A 218 -73.32 -30.79 56.75
CA SER A 218 -72.08 -30.02 56.79
C SER A 218 -71.09 -30.94 56.08
N VAL A 219 -70.64 -30.65 54.87
CA VAL A 219 -69.54 -29.73 54.62
C VAL A 219 -69.56 -29.43 53.11
N VAL A 220 -69.37 -28.16 52.78
CA VAL A 220 -68.99 -27.68 51.45
C VAL A 220 -67.68 -28.38 51.03
N PRO A 221 -67.63 -29.19 49.97
CA PRO A 221 -66.35 -29.44 49.32
C PRO A 221 -66.05 -28.17 48.52
N HIS A 222 -65.12 -27.39 49.04
CA HIS A 222 -64.27 -26.60 48.17
C HIS A 222 -63.80 -27.52 47.04
N THR A 223 -63.92 -27.05 45.81
CA THR A 223 -63.03 -27.47 44.74
C THR A 223 -61.62 -27.21 45.25
N GLU A 224 -60.97 -28.25 45.77
CA GLU A 224 -59.54 -28.23 46.00
C GLU A 224 -58.90 -27.99 44.64
N ASP A 225 -58.11 -26.92 44.61
CA ASP A 225 -57.17 -26.60 43.57
C ASP A 225 -56.38 -27.85 43.19
N GLU A 226 -56.17 -27.99 41.88
CA GLU A 226 -55.22 -28.92 41.30
C GLU A 226 -53.87 -28.84 42.02
N PRO A 227 -53.16 -29.95 42.25
CA PRO A 227 -51.85 -29.90 42.88
C PRO A 227 -50.86 -29.18 41.94
N GLU A 228 -50.35 -28.02 42.39
CA GLU A 228 -49.22 -27.30 41.77
C GLU A 228 -47.93 -28.14 41.68
N ASN A 229 -47.93 -29.38 42.17
CA ASN A 229 -46.76 -30.27 42.20
C ASN A 229 -46.56 -31.16 40.96
N GLN A 230 -47.33 -31.00 39.88
CA GLN A 230 -47.02 -31.68 38.60
C GLN A 230 -46.20 -30.83 37.61
N PHE A 231 -45.97 -29.54 37.89
CA PHE A 231 -45.16 -28.69 37.01
C PHE A 231 -43.67 -28.64 37.40
N GLU A 232 -43.33 -28.96 38.65
CA GLU A 232 -41.93 -28.95 39.14
C GLU A 232 -41.16 -30.24 38.80
N GLU A 233 -41.81 -31.41 38.73
CA GLU A 233 -41.14 -32.67 38.33
C GLU A 233 -40.85 -32.75 36.82
N ASP A 234 -41.69 -32.13 35.97
CA ASP A 234 -41.48 -32.08 34.52
C ASP A 234 -40.39 -31.08 34.09
N MET A 235 -40.16 -30.02 34.87
CA MET A 235 -39.03 -29.08 34.65
C MET A 235 -37.69 -29.61 35.15
N ALA A 236 -37.68 -30.54 36.11
CA ALA A 236 -36.46 -31.12 36.66
C ALA A 236 -35.92 -32.32 35.85
N SER A 237 -36.72 -32.88 34.93
CA SER A 237 -36.37 -34.07 34.13
C SER A 237 -36.17 -33.80 32.63
N ALA A 238 -36.19 -32.52 32.20
CA ALA A 238 -35.85 -32.13 30.85
C ALA A 238 -34.34 -32.30 30.59
N HIS A 239 -33.95 -33.50 30.13
CA HIS A 239 -32.62 -33.75 29.59
C HIS A 239 -32.61 -33.32 28.11
N LEU A 240 -31.65 -32.48 27.74
CA LEU A 240 -31.41 -32.10 26.35
C LEU A 240 -30.98 -33.33 25.56
N ASP A 241 -31.57 -33.56 24.38
CA ASP A 241 -31.28 -34.69 23.51
C ASP A 241 -29.78 -34.73 23.14
N ASP A 242 -29.15 -35.91 23.04
CA ASP A 242 -27.69 -36.07 22.82
C ASP A 242 -27.15 -35.26 21.62
N GLU A 243 -27.92 -35.12 20.53
CA GLU A 243 -27.54 -34.28 19.37
C GLU A 243 -27.40 -32.79 19.74
N THR A 244 -28.22 -32.29 20.66
CA THR A 244 -28.16 -30.90 21.11
C THR A 244 -26.99 -30.66 22.07
N GLN A 245 -26.63 -31.67 22.87
CA GLN A 245 -25.43 -31.61 23.73
C GLN A 245 -24.15 -31.66 22.90
N GLU A 246 -24.05 -32.52 21.89
CA GLU A 246 -22.90 -32.53 20.96
C GLU A 246 -22.74 -31.20 20.21
N THR A 247 -23.83 -30.54 19.81
CA THR A 247 -23.73 -29.22 19.16
C THR A 247 -23.29 -28.10 20.10
N ILE A 248 -23.60 -28.19 21.39
CA ILE A 248 -23.18 -27.22 22.40
C ILE A 248 -21.70 -27.45 22.75
N GLU A 249 -21.27 -28.70 22.91
CA GLU A 249 -19.86 -29.05 23.13
C GLU A 249 -18.98 -28.70 21.91
N ALA A 250 -19.49 -28.86 20.69
CA ALA A 250 -18.79 -28.41 19.48
C ALA A 250 -18.66 -26.89 19.40
N PHE A 251 -19.67 -26.14 19.86
CA PHE A 251 -19.61 -24.68 19.92
C PHE A 251 -18.69 -24.16 21.03
N GLU A 252 -18.65 -24.83 22.20
CA GLU A 252 -17.69 -24.53 23.28
C GLU A 252 -16.25 -24.85 22.85
N HIS A 253 -16.02 -25.97 22.15
CA HIS A 253 -14.70 -26.30 21.63
C HIS A 253 -14.24 -25.30 20.55
N ASP A 254 -15.13 -24.86 19.64
CA ASP A 254 -14.80 -23.82 18.64
C ASP A 254 -14.53 -22.44 19.26
N LEU A 255 -15.08 -22.16 20.45
CA LEU A 255 -14.81 -20.95 21.23
C LEU A 255 -13.49 -21.02 22.01
N GLU A 256 -13.07 -22.21 22.44
CA GLU A 256 -11.77 -22.44 23.11
C GLU A 256 -10.60 -22.51 22.10
N ASP A 257 -10.83 -22.99 20.87
CA ASP A 257 -9.83 -23.03 19.78
C ASP A 257 -9.66 -21.65 19.09
N MET A 258 -10.62 -20.74 19.29
CA MET A 258 -10.51 -19.31 18.98
C MET A 258 -9.74 -18.60 20.11
N GLY A 259 -8.44 -18.93 20.19
CA GLY A 259 -7.52 -18.48 21.23
C GLY A 259 -7.62 -17.00 21.60
N GLU A 260 -7.33 -16.72 22.88
CA GLU A 260 -7.27 -15.39 23.49
C GLU A 260 -6.74 -14.34 22.49
N LEU A 261 -7.58 -13.32 22.23
CA LEU A 261 -7.12 -12.09 21.63
C LEU A 261 -5.93 -11.58 22.46
N PRO A 262 -4.75 -11.32 21.87
CA PRO A 262 -3.68 -10.71 22.62
C PRO A 262 -4.19 -9.34 23.05
N ALA A 263 -4.26 -9.12 24.37
CA ALA A 263 -4.35 -7.79 24.92
C ALA A 263 -3.09 -7.05 24.45
N GLU A 264 -3.26 -6.13 23.51
CA GLU A 264 -2.23 -5.15 23.18
C GLU A 264 -1.99 -4.32 24.44
N GLU A 265 -0.99 -4.70 25.24
CA GLU A 265 -0.33 -3.77 26.14
C GLU A 265 0.27 -2.67 25.27
N GLU A 266 -0.28 -1.46 25.39
CA GLU A 266 0.38 -0.23 24.94
C GLU A 266 1.72 -0.10 25.68
N THR A 267 2.74 -0.72 25.12
CA THR A 267 4.13 -0.42 25.46
C THR A 267 4.50 0.84 24.71
N ILE A 268 4.55 1.95 25.47
CA ILE A 268 5.14 3.20 25.03
C ILE A 268 6.61 2.90 24.72
N VAL A 269 6.94 2.85 23.43
CA VAL A 269 8.33 2.78 22.96
C VAL A 269 8.93 4.17 23.17
N GLU A 270 9.77 4.30 24.20
CA GLU A 270 10.75 5.36 24.31
C GLU A 270 11.71 5.22 23.11
N GLU A 271 11.69 6.19 22.19
CA GLU A 271 12.66 6.28 21.08
C GLU A 271 14.08 6.38 21.67
N GLU A 272 14.87 5.33 21.54
CA GLU A 272 16.32 5.43 21.71
C GLU A 272 16.91 6.26 20.55
N PRO A 273 17.81 7.23 20.84
CA PRO A 273 18.42 8.04 19.80
C PRO A 273 19.42 7.22 18.99
N MET A 274 19.34 7.38 17.66
CA MET A 274 20.29 6.82 16.68
C MET A 274 21.76 7.12 17.02
N PRO A 275 22.71 6.22 16.65
CA PRO A 275 24.12 6.41 16.92
C PRO A 275 24.66 7.62 16.16
N LYS A 276 25.40 8.48 16.87
CA LYS A 276 26.18 9.58 16.31
C LYS A 276 27.16 9.03 15.27
N VAL A 277 27.06 9.52 14.04
CA VAL A 277 28.14 9.47 13.07
C VAL A 277 29.20 10.46 13.54
N GLU A 278 30.41 9.98 13.82
CA GLU A 278 31.58 10.81 14.07
C GLU A 278 31.96 11.51 12.76
N GLU A 279 31.76 12.83 12.70
CA GLU A 279 32.41 13.68 11.69
C GLU A 279 33.83 14.02 12.16
N GLU A 280 34.82 13.63 11.36
CA GLU A 280 36.18 14.15 11.49
C GLU A 280 36.22 15.66 11.20
N PRO A 281 37.07 16.45 11.89
CA PRO A 281 37.09 17.89 11.69
C PRO A 281 37.77 18.25 10.37
N ALA A 282 36.99 18.77 9.42
CA ALA A 282 37.52 19.55 8.31
C ALA A 282 37.94 20.93 8.83
N MET A 283 39.18 21.32 8.54
CA MET A 283 39.74 22.64 8.84
C MET A 283 38.99 23.72 8.06
N GLU A 284 38.39 24.68 8.76
CA GLU A 284 37.91 25.93 8.20
C GLU A 284 39.00 27.00 8.36
N GLU A 285 39.62 27.41 7.25
CA GLU A 285 40.27 28.71 7.11
C GLU A 285 39.22 29.70 6.60
N GLU A 286 38.74 30.59 7.48
CA GLU A 286 37.95 31.76 7.10
C GLU A 286 38.89 32.90 6.65
N GLU A 287 38.86 33.26 5.37
CA GLU A 287 39.21 34.61 4.91
C GLU A 287 37.94 35.36 4.53
N GLU A 288 37.59 36.34 5.36
CA GLU A 288 36.54 37.35 5.15
C GLU A 288 36.98 38.33 4.04
N ILE A 289 36.25 38.37 2.92
CA ILE A 289 36.24 39.55 2.04
C ILE A 289 34.78 39.93 1.76
N VAL A 290 34.35 41.00 2.43
CA VAL A 290 33.10 41.71 2.18
C VAL A 290 33.35 42.71 1.06
N GLU A 291 32.62 42.62 -0.06
CA GLU A 291 32.51 43.73 -1.00
C GLU A 291 31.05 43.88 -1.46
N GLU A 292 30.48 45.05 -1.16
CA GLU A 292 29.10 45.47 -1.42
C GLU A 292 28.80 45.62 -2.92
N LEU A 293 27.67 45.07 -3.36
CA LEU A 293 27.04 45.39 -4.64
C LEU A 293 26.04 46.56 -4.47
N PRO A 294 26.03 47.57 -5.36
CA PRO A 294 24.97 48.57 -5.38
C PRO A 294 23.75 48.13 -6.23
N GLU A 295 22.62 48.72 -5.88
CA GLU A 295 21.26 48.43 -6.30
C GLU A 295 20.94 48.49 -7.80
N SER A 296 19.92 47.71 -8.17
CA SER A 296 19.24 47.61 -9.48
C SER A 296 18.64 48.91 -10.02
N PRO A 297 18.23 48.92 -11.32
CA PRO A 297 16.77 48.97 -11.54
C PRO A 297 16.22 48.11 -12.69
N LYS A 298 15.06 47.50 -12.38
CA LYS A 298 13.87 47.09 -13.16
C LYS A 298 13.86 47.20 -14.70
N ALA A 299 13.41 46.11 -15.36
CA ALA A 299 12.43 46.09 -16.47
C ALA A 299 12.04 44.61 -16.74
N GLU A 300 10.82 44.21 -16.42
CA GLU A 300 9.70 43.95 -17.35
C GLU A 300 9.84 42.69 -18.23
N VAL A 301 8.90 41.78 -17.98
CA VAL A 301 8.71 40.47 -18.61
C VAL A 301 8.07 40.68 -19.98
N GLU A 302 8.71 40.19 -21.05
CA GLU A 302 8.05 40.03 -22.34
C GLU A 302 8.19 38.61 -22.91
N SER A 303 7.11 38.20 -23.54
CA SER A 303 6.65 36.84 -23.81
C SER A 303 7.40 36.11 -24.94
N VAL A 304 7.51 34.80 -24.75
CA VAL A 304 7.87 33.78 -25.74
C VAL A 304 6.88 33.72 -26.91
N ARG A 305 7.37 33.75 -28.16
CA ARG A 305 6.91 32.89 -29.28
C ARG A 305 7.71 33.08 -30.58
N LYS A 306 8.33 31.99 -31.08
CA LYS A 306 8.25 31.52 -32.48
C LYS A 306 9.06 30.21 -32.68
N GLU A 307 8.40 29.19 -33.24
CA GLU A 307 8.97 28.01 -33.91
C GLU A 307 9.37 28.35 -35.38
N PRO A 308 9.77 27.39 -36.26
CA PRO A 308 11.00 26.58 -36.27
C PRO A 308 11.72 26.58 -37.65
N ALA A 309 12.83 25.81 -37.74
CA ALA A 309 13.40 25.12 -38.93
C ALA A 309 14.67 25.68 -39.64
N SER A 310 15.39 24.69 -40.22
CA SER A 310 16.65 24.68 -41.00
C SER A 310 17.93 24.94 -40.19
N GLU A 311 19.05 24.21 -40.34
CA GLU A 311 19.57 23.55 -41.54
C GLU A 311 20.72 22.59 -41.14
N ASP A 312 21.06 21.68 -42.06
CA ASP A 312 22.12 20.68 -42.00
C ASP A 312 23.43 21.08 -41.28
N SER A 313 23.90 20.21 -40.39
CA SER A 313 25.34 20.06 -40.17
C SER A 313 25.72 18.58 -40.11
N LYS A 314 25.98 18.01 -41.30
CA LYS A 314 26.96 16.92 -41.43
C LYS A 314 28.29 17.46 -40.89
N LYS A 315 28.60 17.20 -39.63
CA LYS A 315 29.96 17.37 -39.12
C LYS A 315 30.72 16.09 -39.45
N SER A 316 31.62 16.26 -40.41
CA SER A 316 32.73 15.36 -40.67
C SER A 316 33.48 15.08 -39.37
N SER A 317 33.32 13.86 -38.83
CA SER A 317 34.30 13.28 -37.91
C SER A 317 35.52 12.87 -38.72
N GLY A 318 36.28 13.86 -39.20
CA GLY A 318 37.63 13.62 -39.71
C GLY A 318 38.54 13.48 -38.50
N SER A 319 39.11 12.30 -38.30
CA SER A 319 40.19 12.11 -37.32
C SER A 319 41.29 13.13 -37.62
N PHE A 320 41.82 13.76 -36.58
CA PHE A 320 42.86 14.79 -36.66
C PHE A 320 44.09 14.33 -37.44
N PHE A 321 44.32 13.02 -37.54
CA PHE A 321 45.46 12.43 -38.23
C PHE A 321 45.24 12.10 -39.71
N ASP A 322 44.02 12.12 -40.23
CA ASP A 322 43.74 11.92 -41.66
C ASP A 322 44.20 13.10 -42.55
N GLN A 323 44.73 14.18 -41.95
CA GLN A 323 45.20 15.36 -42.68
C GLN A 323 46.71 15.33 -43.00
N PHE A 324 47.44 14.32 -42.55
CA PHE A 324 48.91 14.27 -42.63
C PHE A 324 49.49 13.19 -43.55
N ASP A 325 48.67 12.46 -44.31
CA ASP A 325 49.11 11.48 -45.32
C ASP A 325 49.21 12.04 -46.75
#